data_AF-A0AA47N4X9-F1
#
_entry.id   AF-A0AA47N4X9-F1
#
_cell.length_a   1.000
_cell.length_b   1.000
_cell.length_c   1.000
_cell.angle_alpha   90.00
_cell.angle_beta   90.00
_cell.angle_gamma   90.00
#
_symmetry.space_group_name_H-M   'P 1'
#
loop_
_entity.id
_entity.type
_entity.pdbx_description
1 polymer ?
#
loop_
_entity_poly.entity_id
_entity_poly.type
_entity_poly.pdbx_seq_one_letter_code
_entity_poly.pdbx_strand_id
1 'polypeptide(L)'
;MTPVANPRTPQEQRYNRAHARSRTVVERAIGLLKGRWLCLSNAGGTLQYKPEKVCHIILACCVLHNLPIRQAVPLQEPPRADEPIPNAEPFPPPNAAAIQTRERIIQRF
;
A
#
# COMPACT_ATOMS: atom_id res chain seq x y z
N MET A 1 -5.21 0.90 -9.03
CA MET A 1 -6.54 0.31 -9.29
C MET A 1 -7.53 0.90 -8.30
N THR A 2 -8.74 1.22 -8.74
CA THR A 2 -9.78 1.83 -7.90
C THR A 2 -10.98 0.89 -7.75
N PRO A 3 -11.67 0.88 -6.60
CA PRO A 3 -12.89 0.12 -6.43
C PRO A 3 -14.02 0.68 -7.30
N VAL A 4 -15.03 -0.14 -7.59
CA VAL A 4 -16.30 0.31 -8.18
C VAL A 4 -17.19 0.83 -7.05
N ALA A 5 -17.61 2.10 -7.12
CA ALA A 5 -18.37 2.73 -6.04
C ALA A 5 -19.78 2.14 -5.84
N ASN A 6 -20.45 1.75 -6.93
CA ASN A 6 -21.78 1.15 -6.90
C ASN A 6 -21.80 -0.11 -7.79
N PRO A 7 -21.28 -1.26 -7.31
CA PRO A 7 -21.19 -2.48 -8.10
C PRO A 7 -22.59 -3.08 -8.32
N ARG A 8 -23.00 -3.18 -9.58
CA ARG A 8 -24.32 -3.69 -9.98
C ARG A 8 -24.26 -5.12 -10.50
N THR A 9 -23.12 -5.54 -11.04
CA THR A 9 -22.93 -6.88 -11.62
C THR A 9 -22.20 -7.82 -10.65
N PRO A 10 -22.41 -9.15 -10.74
CA PRO A 10 -21.63 -10.12 -9.97
C PRO A 10 -20.12 -9.98 -10.17
N GLN A 11 -19.68 -9.65 -11.39
CA GLN A 11 -18.28 -9.46 -11.75
C GLN A 11 -17.67 -8.25 -11.03
N GLU A 12 -18.38 -7.11 -10.99
CA GLU A 12 -17.95 -5.93 -10.24
C GLU A 12 -17.84 -6.21 -8.73
N GLN A 13 -18.78 -6.97 -8.18
CA GLN A 13 -18.74 -7.37 -6.77
C GLN A 13 -17.54 -8.29 -6.48
N ARG A 14 -17.28 -9.27 -7.34
CA ARG A 14 -16.09 -10.16 -7.24
C ARG A 14 -14.79 -9.38 -7.35
N TYR A 15 -14.71 -8.45 -8.30
CA TYR A 15 -13.58 -7.54 -8.44
C TYR A 15 -13.36 -6.74 -7.16
N ASN A 16 -14.40 -6.09 -6.62
CA ASN A 16 -14.28 -5.29 -5.40
C ASN A 16 -13.83 -6.13 -4.20
N ARG A 17 -14.35 -7.36 -4.05
CA ARG A 17 -13.95 -8.27 -2.98
C ARG A 17 -12.48 -8.68 -3.10
N ALA A 18 -12.03 -9.04 -4.31
CA ALA A 18 -10.64 -9.39 -4.57
C ALA A 18 -9.70 -8.18 -4.38
N HIS A 19 -10.14 -7.00 -4.83
CA HIS A 19 -9.43 -5.74 -4.67
C HIS A 19 -9.25 -5.39 -3.19
N ALA A 20 -10.34 -5.44 -2.40
CA ALA A 20 -10.30 -5.16 -0.96
C ALA A 20 -9.36 -6.12 -0.23
N ARG A 21 -9.49 -7.44 -0.48
CA ARG A 21 -8.60 -8.45 0.13
C ARG A 21 -7.12 -8.18 -0.18
N SER A 22 -6.82 -7.85 -1.43
CA SER A 22 -5.44 -7.54 -1.84
C SER A 22 -4.93 -6.27 -1.17
N ARG A 23 -5.76 -5.22 -1.13
CA ARG A 23 -5.44 -3.92 -0.52
C ARG A 23 -5.14 -4.06 0.98
N THR A 24 -5.95 -4.82 1.73
CA THR A 24 -5.72 -5.05 3.16
C THR A 24 -4.34 -5.66 3.45
N VAL A 25 -3.89 -6.62 2.63
CA VAL A 25 -2.56 -7.24 2.81
C VAL A 25 -1.46 -6.23 2.53
N VAL A 26 -1.58 -5.46 1.45
CA VAL A 26 -0.58 -4.43 1.07
C VAL A 26 -0.51 -3.31 2.11
N GLU A 27 -1.65 -2.76 2.54
CA GLU A 27 -1.71 -1.70 3.53
C GLU A 27 -1.14 -2.15 4.87
N ARG A 28 -1.46 -3.37 5.31
CA ARG A 28 -0.87 -3.94 6.53
C ARG A 28 0.64 -4.07 6.42
N ALA A 29 1.16 -4.57 5.30
CA ALA A 29 2.60 -4.69 5.09
C ALA A 29 3.32 -3.34 5.09
N ILE A 30 2.75 -2.32 4.45
CA ILE A 30 3.27 -0.96 4.46
C ILE A 30 3.26 -0.39 5.88
N GLY A 31 2.16 -0.56 6.62
CA GLY A 31 2.06 -0.10 8.01
C GLY A 31 3.11 -0.74 8.92
N LEU A 32 3.37 -2.05 8.77
CA LEU A 32 4.43 -2.74 9.51
C LEU A 32 5.83 -2.21 9.15
N LEU A 33 6.10 -1.93 7.88
CA LEU A 33 7.37 -1.36 7.44
C LEU A 33 7.58 0.05 8.00
N LYS A 34 6.57 0.93 7.92
CA LYS A 34 6.65 2.29 8.48
C LYS A 34 6.77 2.30 10.00
N GLY A 35 6.07 1.39 10.69
CA GLY A 35 6.16 1.24 12.13
C GLY A 35 7.55 0.82 12.59
N ARG A 36 8.19 -0.12 11.87
CA ARG A 36 9.54 -0.61 12.19
C ARG A 36 10.65 0.36 11.76
N TRP A 37 10.49 0.99 10.60
CA TRP A 37 11.49 1.85 9.99
C TRP A 37 10.97 3.28 9.95
N LEU A 38 11.18 4.04 11.02
CA LEU A 38 10.66 5.41 11.16
C LEU A 38 11.05 6.33 9.99
N CYS A 39 12.18 6.09 9.32
CA CYS A 39 12.59 6.83 8.12
C CYS A 39 11.63 6.68 6.92
N LEU A 40 10.72 5.70 6.96
CA LEU A 40 9.63 5.52 5.98
C LEU A 40 8.30 6.11 6.47
N SER A 41 8.20 6.46 7.75
CA SER A 41 7.04 7.08 8.36
C SER A 41 7.19 8.60 8.38
N ASN A 42 6.07 9.32 8.37
CA ASN A 42 6.06 10.76 8.57
C ASN A 42 6.72 11.18 9.88
N ALA A 43 6.68 10.31 10.91
CA ALA A 43 7.30 10.58 12.20
C ALA A 43 8.85 10.65 12.13
N GLY A 44 9.48 9.97 11.17
CA GLY A 44 10.93 10.08 10.92
C GLY A 44 11.29 11.18 9.92
N GLY A 45 10.33 11.98 9.48
CA GLY A 45 10.51 13.04 8.50
C GLY A 45 10.60 12.57 7.04
N THR A 46 10.83 13.51 6.14
CA THR A 46 10.93 13.24 4.70
C THR A 46 12.36 12.86 4.31
N LEU A 47 12.52 11.79 3.52
CA LEU A 47 13.81 11.41 2.95
C LEU A 47 14.28 12.44 1.90
N GLN A 48 15.25 13.28 2.29
CA GLN A 48 15.84 14.33 1.44
C GLN A 48 16.92 13.78 0.49
N TYR A 49 16.57 12.74 -0.28
CA TYR A 49 17.47 12.13 -1.27
C TYR A 49 16.83 12.10 -2.65
N LYS A 50 17.66 11.92 -3.69
CA LYS A 50 17.14 11.67 -5.04
C LYS A 50 16.28 10.39 -5.06
N PRO A 51 15.24 10.32 -5.92
CA PRO A 51 14.32 9.19 -5.96
C PRO A 51 15.01 7.83 -6.05
N GLU A 52 16.12 7.74 -6.80
CA GLU A 52 16.87 6.50 -6.97
C GLU A 52 17.43 6.02 -5.63
N LYS A 53 17.99 6.92 -4.81
CA LYS A 53 18.52 6.59 -3.49
C LYS A 53 17.40 6.24 -2.51
N VAL A 54 16.26 6.92 -2.59
CA VAL A 54 15.06 6.58 -1.80
C VAL A 54 14.59 5.15 -2.11
N CYS A 55 14.56 4.75 -3.38
CA CYS A 55 14.23 3.38 -3.77
C CYS A 55 15.18 2.35 -3.14
N HIS A 56 16.49 2.62 -3.10
CA HIS A 56 17.46 1.74 -2.44
C HIS A 56 17.24 1.65 -0.93
N ILE A 57 16.91 2.77 -0.26
CA ILE A 57 16.59 2.79 1.17
C ILE A 57 15.34 1.93 1.45
N ILE A 58 14.28 2.10 0.66
CA ILE A 58 13.05 1.30 0.78
C ILE A 58 13.36 -0.19 0.58
N LEU A 59 14.16 -0.54 -0.43
CA LEU A 59 14.56 -1.91 -0.70
C LEU A 59 15.34 -2.52 0.47
N ALA A 60 16.31 -1.79 1.03
CA ALA A 60 17.06 -2.23 2.19
C ALA A 60 16.14 -2.49 3.39
N CYS A 61 15.18 -1.61 3.66
CA CYS A 61 14.18 -1.80 4.72
C CYS A 61 13.34 -3.07 4.50
N CYS A 62 12.92 -3.35 3.25
CA CYS A 62 12.20 -4.57 2.91
C CYS A 62 13.04 -5.84 3.13
N VAL A 63 14.31 -5.84 2.71
CA VAL A 63 15.23 -6.98 2.90
C VAL A 63 15.44 -7.26 4.39
N LEU A 64 15.75 -6.21 5.16
CA LEU A 64 15.98 -6.30 6.61
C LEU A 64 14.71 -6.68 7.39
N HIS A 65 13.53 -6.29 6.92
CA HIS A 65 12.25 -6.70 7.51
C HIS A 65 11.97 -8.19 7.27
N ASN A 66 12.27 -8.69 6.07
CA ASN A 66 11.98 -10.07 5.69
C ASN A 66 12.97 -11.09 6.25
N LEU A 67 14.20 -10.68 6.59
CA LEU A 67 15.23 -11.59 7.08
C LEU A 67 14.84 -12.30 8.39
N PRO A 68 14.41 -11.60 9.46
CA PRO A 68 13.99 -12.25 10.71
C PRO A 68 12.71 -13.09 10.54
N ILE A 69 11.78 -12.66 9.66
CA ILE A 69 10.55 -13.42 9.35
C ILE A 69 10.91 -14.79 8.78
N ARG A 70 11.88 -14.85 7.87
CA ARG A 70 12.38 -16.11 7.28
C ARG A 70 13.09 -16.99 8.31
N GLN A 71 13.70 -16.38 9.33
CA GLN A 71 14.38 -17.08 10.41
C GLN A 71 13.44 -17.44 11.58
N ALA A 72 12.12 -17.20 11.43
CA ALA A 72 11.11 -17.37 12.47
C ALA A 72 11.44 -16.64 13.79
N VAL A 73 12.23 -15.56 13.71
CA VAL A 73 12.54 -14.71 14.85
C VAL A 73 11.35 -13.79 15.08
N PRO A 74 10.76 -13.77 16.30
CA PRO A 74 9.67 -12.86 16.61
C PRO A 74 10.07 -11.41 16.36
N LEU A 75 9.32 -10.71 15.50
CA LEU A 75 9.44 -9.27 15.37
C LEU A 75 8.73 -8.63 16.56
N GLN A 76 9.48 -8.09 17.52
CA GLN A 76 8.92 -7.15 18.50
C GLN A 76 8.65 -5.83 17.78
N GLU A 77 7.37 -5.53 17.58
CA GLU A 77 6.70 -4.25 17.86
C GLU A 77 5.34 -4.22 17.14
N PRO A 78 4.26 -3.81 17.84
CA PRO A 78 3.00 -3.54 17.17
C PRO A 78 3.18 -2.33 16.22
N PRO A 79 2.53 -2.32 15.05
CA PRO A 79 2.57 -1.16 14.17
C PRO A 79 2.05 0.07 14.93
N ARG A 80 2.86 1.14 14.98
CA ARG A 80 2.33 2.46 15.32
C ARG A 80 1.32 2.85 14.25
N ALA A 81 0.18 3.40 14.68
CA ALA A 81 -0.75 4.00 13.74
C ALA A 81 -0.02 5.13 12.99
N ASP A 82 -0.17 5.17 11.67
CA ASP A 82 0.24 6.35 10.92
C ASP A 82 -0.63 7.52 11.41
N GLU A 83 0.01 8.60 11.86
CA GLU A 83 -0.70 9.85 12.14
C GLU A 83 -1.33 10.38 10.84
N PRO A 84 -2.56 10.93 10.88
CA PRO A 84 -3.18 11.54 9.71
C PRO A 84 -2.26 12.60 9.12
N ILE A 85 -2.08 12.58 7.80
CA ILE A 85 -1.31 13.61 7.10
C ILE A 85 -2.14 14.91 7.14
N PRO A 86 -1.66 16.00 7.78
CA PRO A 86 -2.38 17.26 7.78
C PRO A 86 -2.50 17.79 6.34
N ASN A 87 -3.70 18.24 5.96
CA ASN A 87 -3.99 18.82 4.64
C ASN A 87 -3.73 17.87 3.46
N ALA A 88 -4.05 16.58 3.61
CA ALA A 88 -3.99 15.65 2.49
C ALA A 88 -4.96 16.09 1.36
N GLU A 89 -4.39 16.40 0.19
CA GLU A 89 -5.15 16.66 -1.03
C GLU A 89 -6.00 15.42 -1.38
N PRO A 90 -7.28 15.60 -1.77
CA PRO A 90 -8.08 14.50 -2.30
C PRO A 90 -7.39 13.87 -3.51
N PHE A 91 -7.46 12.54 -3.61
CA PHE A 91 -6.97 11.87 -4.82
C PHE A 91 -7.75 12.39 -6.04
N PRO A 92 -7.05 12.72 -7.15
CA PRO A 92 -7.71 13.15 -8.36
C PRO A 92 -8.63 12.03 -8.89
N PRO A 93 -9.72 12.39 -9.59
CA PRO A 93 -10.61 11.39 -10.17
C PRO A 93 -9.84 10.48 -11.12
N PRO A 94 -10.23 9.20 -11.25
CA PRO A 94 -9.56 8.26 -12.13
C PRO A 94 -9.62 8.77 -13.58
N ASN A 95 -8.47 8.78 -14.27
CA ASN A 95 -8.45 9.11 -15.69
C ASN A 95 -9.10 8.00 -16.54
N ALA A 96 -9.46 8.32 -17.78
CA ALA A 96 -10.16 7.39 -18.68
C ALA A 96 -9.39 6.08 -18.90
N ALA A 97 -8.06 6.12 -19.00
CA ALA A 97 -7.22 4.94 -19.17
C ALA A 97 -7.28 4.00 -17.95
N ALA A 98 -7.31 4.56 -16.74
CA ALA A 98 -7.46 3.81 -15.50
C ALA A 98 -8.84 3.14 -15.43
N ILE A 99 -9.90 3.83 -15.87
CA ILE A 99 -11.26 3.28 -15.96
C ILE A 99 -11.27 2.11 -16.95
N GLN A 100 -10.79 2.30 -18.18
CA GLN A 100 -10.74 1.22 -19.19
C GLN A 100 -9.95 0.00 -18.72
N THR A 101 -8.82 0.22 -18.04
CA THR A 101 -8.01 -0.85 -17.46
C THR A 101 -8.79 -1.63 -16.40
N ARG A 102 -9.51 -0.92 -15.53
CA ARG A 102 -10.38 -1.53 -14.51
C ARG A 102 -11.49 -2.36 -15.17
N GLU A 103 -12.19 -1.82 -16.16
CA GLU A 103 -13.26 -2.54 -16.86
C GLU A 103 -12.74 -3.84 -17.51
N ARG A 104 -11.56 -3.79 -18.14
CA ARG A 104 -10.91 -4.98 -18.71
C ARG A 104 -10.58 -6.04 -17.64
N ILE A 105 -10.23 -5.61 -16.42
CA ILE A 105 -9.95 -6.52 -15.31
C ILE A 105 -11.25 -7.11 -14.76
N ILE A 106 -12.30 -6.31 -14.62
CA ILE A 106 -13.63 -6.76 -14.15
C ILE A 106 -14.18 -7.86 -15.07
N GLN A 107 -14.00 -7.72 -16.39
CA GLN A 107 -14.41 -8.74 -17.36
C GLN A 107 -13.72 -10.11 -17.19
N ARG A 108 -12.64 -10.21 -16.39
CA ARG A 108 -11.94 -11.47 -16.11
C ARG A 108 -12.44 -12.19 -14.84
N PHE A 109 -13.40 -11.62 -14.11
CA PHE A 109 -14.01 -12.20 -12.89
C PHE A 109 -15.35 -12.89 -13.16
#